data_AF-A0A5C8ECK1-F1
#
_entry.id   AF-A0A5C8ECK1-F1
#
_cell.length_a   1.000
_cell.length_b   1.000
_cell.length_c   1.000
_cell.angle_alpha   90.00
_cell.angle_beta   90.00
_cell.angle_gamma   90.00
#
_symmetry.space_group_name_H-M   'P 1'
#
loop_
_entity.id
_entity.type
_entity.pdbx_description
1 polymer ?
#
loop_
_entity_poly.entity_id
_entity_poly.type
_entity_poly.pdbx_seq_one_letter_code
_entity_poly.pdbx_strand_id
1 'polypeptide(L)'
;MKSKQIIIMLLSFIILFAISCKNDDKTGGGVDEGLVVQNRNHPPAGSYYDGGNTSTGSAHIVKHNIDGSCTISGKVYPINGNGLDYEITVTNWLNYPNITTVQNLNYVGTSRGGEYTITKPESSIDLEYFDVIYDFTTETISSISLRTVSDSKHYSALNLKRIK
;
A
#
# COMPACT_ATOMS: atom_id res chain seq x y z
N MET A 1 -9.19 -19.49 -55.15
CA MET A 1 -9.89 -19.14 -53.90
C MET A 1 -9.12 -19.56 -52.65
N LYS A 2 -7.84 -19.16 -52.51
CA LYS A 2 -7.01 -19.50 -51.32
C LYS A 2 -6.36 -18.27 -50.65
N SER A 3 -6.33 -17.11 -51.30
CA SER A 3 -5.77 -15.86 -50.74
C SER A 3 -6.76 -15.12 -49.83
N LYS A 4 -8.06 -15.12 -50.15
CA LYS A 4 -9.08 -14.41 -49.34
C LYS A 4 -9.29 -15.02 -47.95
N GLN A 5 -9.11 -16.34 -47.79
CA GLN A 5 -9.19 -17.02 -46.48
C GLN A 5 -8.02 -16.67 -45.56
N ILE A 6 -6.81 -16.49 -46.12
CA ILE A 6 -5.61 -16.16 -45.34
C ILE A 6 -5.70 -14.73 -44.77
N ILE A 7 -6.22 -13.78 -45.55
CA ILE A 7 -6.37 -12.38 -45.11
C ILE A 7 -7.41 -12.27 -43.98
N ILE A 8 -8.52 -13.01 -44.06
CA ILE A 8 -9.55 -13.02 -43.01
C ILE A 8 -9.02 -13.64 -41.71
N MET A 9 -8.24 -14.74 -41.81
CA MET A 9 -7.64 -15.39 -40.66
C MET A 9 -6.60 -14.51 -39.95
N LEU A 10 -5.81 -13.75 -40.73
CA LEU A 10 -4.82 -12.81 -40.20
C LEU A 10 -5.48 -11.63 -39.48
N LEU A 11 -6.59 -11.11 -40.02
CA LEU A 11 -7.32 -9.98 -39.43
C LEU A 11 -8.01 -10.35 -38.11
N SER A 12 -8.52 -11.58 -37.98
CA SER A 12 -9.10 -12.08 -36.72
C SER A 12 -8.07 -12.27 -35.61
N PHE A 13 -6.80 -12.57 -35.94
CA PHE A 13 -5.74 -12.75 -34.94
C PHE A 13 -5.27 -11.41 -34.33
N ILE A 14 -5.30 -10.32 -35.12
CA ILE A 14 -4.89 -8.98 -34.65
C ILE A 14 -5.89 -8.39 -33.64
N ILE A 15 -7.18 -8.72 -33.78
CA ILE A 15 -8.23 -8.26 -32.86
C ILE A 15 -8.13 -8.95 -31.50
N LEU A 16 -7.68 -10.23 -31.44
CA LEU A 16 -7.49 -10.94 -30.16
C LEU A 16 -6.33 -10.39 -29.32
N PHE A 17 -5.28 -9.84 -29.94
CA PHE A 17 -4.16 -9.22 -29.22
C PHE A 17 -4.45 -7.77 -28.79
N ALA A 18 -5.48 -7.12 -29.34
CA ALA A 18 -5.85 -5.74 -29.01
C ALA A 18 -6.83 -5.60 -27.83
N ILE A 19 -7.41 -6.71 -27.33
CA ILE A 19 -8.40 -6.69 -26.23
C ILE A 19 -7.73 -6.83 -24.84
N SER A 20 -6.40 -6.96 -24.76
CA SER A 20 -5.68 -7.03 -23.47
C SER A 20 -5.05 -5.70 -23.01
N CYS A 21 -5.68 -4.57 -23.36
CA CYS A 21 -5.43 -3.28 -22.70
C CYS A 21 -6.76 -2.55 -22.52
N LYS A 22 -7.63 -3.07 -21.66
CA LYS A 22 -8.71 -2.25 -21.10
C LYS A 22 -9.14 -2.78 -19.73
N ASN A 23 -8.44 -2.28 -18.72
CA ASN A 23 -8.98 -2.15 -17.38
C ASN A 23 -8.85 -0.67 -16.99
N ASP A 24 -9.46 0.20 -17.81
CA ASP A 24 -9.85 1.53 -17.37
C ASP A 24 -11.14 1.32 -16.57
N ASP A 25 -11.01 1.20 -15.25
CA ASP A 25 -12.02 1.62 -14.27
C ASP A 25 -11.47 1.40 -12.86
N LYS A 26 -10.71 2.39 -12.37
CA LYS A 26 -10.88 2.99 -11.04
C LYS A 26 -10.34 4.41 -11.08
N THR A 27 -11.26 5.34 -11.00
CA THR A 27 -11.04 6.78 -10.81
C THR A 27 -10.13 7.06 -9.62
N GLY A 28 -8.98 7.67 -9.88
CA GLY A 28 -8.16 8.39 -8.91
C GLY A 28 -7.60 9.60 -9.64
N GLY A 29 -8.14 10.78 -9.33
CA GLY A 29 -7.96 12.00 -10.10
C GLY A 29 -6.51 12.43 -10.30
N GLY A 30 -6.28 13.10 -11.42
CA GLY A 30 -5.02 13.71 -11.78
C GLY A 30 -4.46 14.55 -10.63
N VAL A 31 -3.28 14.13 -10.16
CA VAL A 31 -2.35 15.05 -9.54
C VAL A 31 -1.46 15.56 -10.66
N ASP A 32 -1.42 16.89 -10.83
CA ASP A 32 -0.43 17.58 -11.67
C ASP A 32 0.95 16.94 -11.48
N GLU A 33 1.70 16.81 -12.56
CA GLU A 33 3.04 16.21 -12.68
C GLU A 33 4.12 16.96 -11.87
N GLY A 34 3.93 17.10 -10.56
CA GLY A 34 4.94 17.51 -9.61
C GLY A 34 5.75 16.31 -9.17
N LEU A 35 6.60 15.76 -10.04
CA LEU A 35 7.60 14.70 -9.78
C LEU A 35 7.27 13.78 -8.60
N VAL A 36 6.38 12.81 -8.81
CA VAL A 36 6.20 11.70 -7.86
C VAL A 36 7.43 10.81 -7.96
N VAL A 37 8.20 10.70 -6.88
CA VAL A 37 9.39 9.84 -6.86
C VAL A 37 9.00 8.48 -6.29
N GLN A 38 9.19 7.44 -7.10
CA GLN A 38 9.11 6.07 -6.61
C GLN A 38 10.32 5.78 -5.72
N ASN A 39 10.09 5.30 -4.50
CA ASN A 39 11.13 5.10 -3.50
C ASN A 39 11.05 3.70 -2.86
N ARG A 40 12.19 3.00 -2.79
CA ARG A 40 12.34 1.74 -2.06
C ARG A 40 12.87 1.91 -0.64
N ASN A 41 12.87 3.13 -0.10
CA ASN A 41 13.29 3.40 1.26
C ASN A 41 12.22 2.88 2.24
N HIS A 42 12.28 1.58 2.51
CA HIS A 42 11.46 0.90 3.48
C HIS A 42 11.85 1.32 4.90
N PRO A 43 10.90 1.34 5.85
CA PRO A 43 11.24 1.41 7.26
C PRO A 43 12.28 0.32 7.59
N PRO A 44 13.29 0.61 8.43
CA PRO A 44 14.23 -0.41 8.85
C PRO A 44 13.54 -1.64 9.46
N ALA A 45 14.07 -2.84 9.22
CA ALA A 45 13.54 -4.04 9.85
C ALA A 45 13.62 -3.94 11.39
N GLY A 46 12.62 -4.48 12.08
CA GLY A 46 12.55 -4.50 13.54
C GLY A 46 11.14 -4.39 14.10
N SER A 47 11.07 -4.23 15.42
CA SER A 47 9.83 -4.07 16.18
C SER A 47 9.55 -2.59 16.45
N TYR A 48 8.32 -2.19 16.18
CA TYR A 48 7.81 -0.84 16.31
C TYR A 48 6.67 -0.79 17.33
N TYR A 49 6.62 0.26 18.13
CA TYR A 49 5.62 0.44 19.18
C TYR A 49 5.09 1.87 19.18
N ASP A 50 3.86 2.07 19.65
CA ASP A 50 3.25 3.39 19.77
C ASP A 50 4.12 4.31 20.64
N GLY A 51 4.64 5.38 20.03
CA GLY A 51 5.59 6.29 20.64
C GLY A 51 6.92 5.66 21.08
N GLY A 52 7.19 4.40 20.71
CA GLY A 52 8.32 3.60 21.22
C GLY A 52 8.07 2.99 22.60
N ASN A 53 6.82 2.92 23.07
CA ASN A 53 6.48 2.38 24.38
C ASN A 53 6.15 0.88 24.30
N THR A 54 7.05 0.05 24.80
CA THR A 54 6.90 -1.41 24.81
C THR A 54 5.86 -1.93 25.81
N SER A 55 5.36 -1.08 26.71
CA SER A 55 4.44 -1.46 27.78
C SER A 55 2.96 -1.29 27.42
N THR A 56 2.65 -0.56 26.35
CA THR A 56 1.28 -0.09 26.06
C THR A 56 0.63 -0.72 24.85
N GLY A 57 1.38 -1.47 24.03
CA GLY A 57 0.87 -1.98 22.76
C GLY A 57 1.54 -3.25 22.28
N SER A 58 0.85 -3.95 21.38
CA SER A 58 1.45 -5.05 20.63
C SER A 58 2.50 -4.49 19.66
N ALA A 59 3.58 -5.24 19.45
CA ALA A 59 4.60 -4.83 18.49
C ALA A 59 4.04 -4.86 17.06
N HIS A 60 4.41 -3.85 16.28
CA HIS A 60 4.29 -3.83 14.83
C HIS A 60 5.63 -4.25 14.24
N ILE A 61 5.65 -5.25 13.37
CA ILE A 61 6.88 -5.85 12.87
C ILE A 61 7.11 -5.44 11.43
N VAL A 62 8.30 -4.90 11.16
CA VAL A 62 8.80 -4.68 9.81
C VAL A 62 9.84 -5.76 9.49
N LYS A 63 9.61 -6.49 8.41
CA LYS A 63 10.54 -7.50 7.87
C LYS A 63 10.94 -7.09 6.46
N HIS A 64 12.23 -7.15 6.16
CA HIS A 64 12.72 -7.02 4.78
C HIS A 64 12.74 -8.39 4.11
N ASN A 65 12.25 -8.45 2.89
CA ASN A 65 12.16 -9.67 2.10
C ASN A 65 13.33 -9.76 1.11
N ILE A 66 13.61 -10.97 0.63
CA ILE A 66 14.74 -11.24 -0.28
C ILE A 66 14.56 -10.54 -1.64
N ASP A 67 13.31 -10.32 -2.06
CA ASP A 67 12.96 -9.63 -3.30
C ASP A 67 13.10 -8.09 -3.23
N GLY A 68 13.51 -7.56 -2.07
CA GLY A 68 13.67 -6.14 -1.82
C GLY A 68 12.40 -5.43 -1.38
N SER A 69 11.27 -6.13 -1.20
CA SER A 69 10.07 -5.59 -0.57
C SER A 69 10.18 -5.57 0.97
N CYS A 70 9.25 -4.88 1.64
CA CYS A 70 9.10 -5.02 3.10
C CYS A 70 7.69 -5.47 3.48
N THR A 71 7.59 -6.39 4.43
CA THR A 71 6.32 -6.74 5.07
C THR A 71 6.18 -5.99 6.38
N ILE A 72 5.04 -5.31 6.56
CA ILE A 72 4.65 -4.61 7.78
C ILE A 72 3.42 -5.33 8.33
N SER A 73 3.49 -5.77 9.59
CA SER A 73 2.43 -6.55 10.23
C SER A 73 2.21 -6.12 11.67
N GLY A 74 1.03 -6.39 12.20
CA GLY A 74 0.70 -6.10 13.59
C GLY A 74 -0.80 -6.07 13.82
N LYS A 75 -1.20 -5.37 14.88
CA LYS A 75 -2.61 -5.21 15.27
C LYS A 75 -2.94 -3.74 15.43
N VAL A 76 -3.93 -3.25 14.68
CA VAL A 76 -4.45 -1.89 14.81
C VAL A 76 -5.78 -1.90 15.56
N TYR A 77 -6.13 -0.79 16.20
CA TYR A 77 -7.33 -0.70 17.03
C TYR A 77 -8.25 0.43 16.56
N PRO A 78 -9.58 0.23 16.63
CA PRO A 78 -10.52 1.33 16.50
C PRO A 78 -10.64 2.10 17.83
N ILE A 79 -11.29 3.27 17.82
CA ILE A 79 -11.53 4.06 19.05
C ILE A 79 -12.23 3.22 20.12
N ASN A 80 -13.22 2.41 19.71
CA ASN A 80 -13.94 1.48 20.57
C ASN A 80 -14.13 0.15 19.84
N GLY A 81 -13.49 -0.92 20.32
CA GLY A 81 -13.69 -2.26 19.77
C GLY A 81 -12.44 -3.14 19.81
N ASN A 82 -12.58 -4.31 19.22
CA ASN A 82 -11.49 -5.27 19.12
C ASN A 82 -10.48 -4.85 18.05
N GLY A 83 -9.21 -5.17 18.27
CA GLY A 83 -8.16 -4.92 17.29
C GLY A 83 -8.29 -5.80 16.05
N LEU A 84 -7.76 -5.30 14.93
CA LEU A 84 -7.71 -5.96 13.65
C LEU A 84 -6.25 -6.29 13.31
N ASP A 85 -5.98 -7.57 13.10
CA ASP A 85 -4.68 -8.02 12.61
C ASP A 85 -4.51 -7.61 11.14
N TYR A 86 -3.34 -7.11 10.80
CA TYR A 86 -3.00 -6.67 9.45
C TYR A 86 -1.62 -7.17 9.04
N GLU A 87 -1.42 -7.33 7.73
CA GLU A 87 -0.16 -7.72 7.12
C GLU A 87 -0.16 -7.22 5.68
N ILE A 88 0.79 -6.32 5.39
CA ILE A 88 0.95 -5.71 4.08
C ILE A 88 2.38 -5.93 3.64
N THR A 89 2.57 -6.38 2.41
CA THR A 89 3.86 -6.35 1.73
C THR A 89 3.89 -5.16 0.79
N VAL A 90 4.85 -4.27 1.00
CA VAL A 90 5.06 -3.05 0.23
C VAL A 90 6.25 -3.28 -0.71
N THR A 91 6.03 -3.16 -2.01
CA THR A 91 7.07 -3.28 -3.03
C THR A 91 7.58 -1.93 -3.50
N ASN A 92 6.73 -0.89 -3.44
CA ASN A 92 7.11 0.46 -3.86
C ASN A 92 6.35 1.53 -3.06
N TRP A 93 7.07 2.53 -2.57
CA TRP A 93 6.48 3.71 -1.95
C TRP A 93 6.43 4.87 -2.94
N LEU A 94 5.46 5.77 -2.76
CA LEU A 94 5.46 7.06 -3.44
C LEU A 94 5.88 8.17 -2.48
N ASN A 95 6.74 9.06 -2.95
CA ASN A 95 7.13 10.28 -2.28
C ASN A 95 6.71 11.50 -3.12
N TYR A 96 6.27 12.55 -2.44
CA TYR A 96 5.76 13.77 -3.05
C TYR A 96 6.61 14.98 -2.62
N PRO A 97 7.80 15.17 -3.22
CA PRO A 97 8.79 16.15 -2.76
C PRO A 97 8.37 17.62 -3.00
N ASN A 98 7.39 17.88 -3.87
CA ASN A 98 6.96 19.24 -4.20
C ASN A 98 5.86 19.78 -3.27
N ILE A 99 5.47 19.03 -2.25
CA ILE A 99 4.53 19.49 -1.23
C ILE A 99 5.35 20.10 -0.08
N THR A 100 5.24 21.43 0.08
CA THR A 100 6.06 22.26 0.98
C THR A 100 6.02 21.89 2.46
N THR A 101 5.13 20.98 2.87
CA THR A 101 4.92 20.61 4.28
C THR A 101 5.40 19.22 4.68
N VAL A 102 5.71 18.31 3.74
CA VAL A 102 5.93 16.87 4.06
C VAL A 102 6.88 16.12 3.10
N GLN A 103 7.99 16.73 2.70
CA GLN A 103 8.94 16.13 1.75
C GLN A 103 9.58 14.80 2.22
N ASN A 104 9.57 14.55 3.54
CA ASN A 104 10.17 13.40 4.20
C ASN A 104 9.24 12.19 4.36
N LEU A 105 8.07 12.19 3.72
CA LEU A 105 7.09 11.14 3.87
C LEU A 105 7.01 10.23 2.64
N ASN A 106 7.08 8.93 2.89
CA ASN A 106 6.79 7.87 1.93
C ASN A 106 5.38 7.34 2.21
N TYR A 107 4.61 7.14 1.15
CA TYR A 107 3.22 6.71 1.21
C TYR A 107 3.02 5.40 0.47
N VAL A 108 2.14 4.57 1.02
CA VAL A 108 1.58 3.42 0.31
C VAL A 108 0.13 3.23 0.73
N GLY A 109 -0.76 2.97 -0.23
CA GLY A 109 -2.16 2.69 0.03
C GLY A 109 -3.12 3.34 -0.97
N THR A 110 -4.38 3.37 -0.56
CA THR A 110 -5.53 3.79 -1.35
C THR A 110 -5.58 5.30 -1.62
N SER A 111 -5.04 6.16 -0.75
CA SER A 111 -5.15 7.62 -0.96
C SER A 111 -4.05 8.21 -1.84
N ARG A 112 -2.84 7.65 -1.74
CA ARG A 112 -1.61 8.20 -2.33
C ARG A 112 -0.83 7.18 -3.14
N GLY A 113 -1.44 6.05 -3.50
CA GLY A 113 -0.86 5.04 -4.39
C GLY A 113 0.31 4.27 -3.77
N GLY A 114 1.27 3.88 -4.60
CA GLY A 114 2.30 2.91 -4.23
C GLY A 114 1.88 1.48 -4.56
N GLU A 115 2.83 0.56 -4.48
CA GLU A 115 2.61 -0.84 -4.83
C GLU A 115 2.67 -1.70 -3.58
N TYR A 116 1.61 -2.48 -3.36
CA TYR A 116 1.45 -3.31 -2.19
C TYR A 116 0.53 -4.51 -2.43
N THR A 117 0.66 -5.50 -1.58
CA THR A 117 -0.29 -6.62 -1.44
C THR A 117 -0.69 -6.76 0.02
N ILE A 118 -1.96 -7.06 0.26
CA ILE A 118 -2.51 -7.27 1.60
C ILE A 118 -2.81 -8.76 1.77
N THR A 119 -2.29 -9.36 2.83
CA THR A 119 -2.53 -10.76 3.21
C THR A 119 -3.34 -10.89 4.51
N LYS A 120 -3.37 -9.83 5.32
CA LYS A 120 -4.32 -9.66 6.43
C LYS A 120 -4.95 -8.27 6.42
N PRO A 121 -6.25 -8.13 6.76
CA PRO A 121 -7.08 -9.11 7.45
C PRO A 121 -7.48 -10.31 6.57
N GLU A 122 -8.02 -11.37 7.19
CA GLU A 122 -8.44 -12.57 6.47
C GLU A 122 -9.42 -12.22 5.33
N SER A 123 -9.47 -13.04 4.28
CA SER A 123 -10.24 -12.76 3.06
C SER A 123 -11.75 -12.61 3.25
N SER A 124 -12.27 -12.87 4.45
CA SER A 124 -13.66 -12.62 4.87
C SER A 124 -13.91 -11.17 5.31
N ILE A 125 -12.86 -10.36 5.47
CA ILE A 125 -12.92 -8.96 5.90
C ILE A 125 -12.46 -8.08 4.75
N ASP A 126 -13.41 -7.45 4.07
CA ASP A 126 -13.11 -6.49 3.00
C ASP A 126 -12.68 -5.13 3.57
N LEU A 127 -11.68 -4.52 2.94
CA LEU A 127 -11.23 -3.17 3.23
C LEU A 127 -11.68 -2.21 2.12
N GLU A 128 -12.28 -1.08 2.50
CA GLU A 128 -12.52 0.03 1.58
C GLU A 128 -11.35 1.02 1.55
N TYR A 129 -10.52 1.02 2.59
CA TYR A 129 -9.41 1.96 2.73
C TYR A 129 -8.25 1.32 3.48
N PHE A 130 -7.05 1.63 3.02
CA PHE A 130 -5.80 1.27 3.64
C PHE A 130 -4.75 2.33 3.29
N ASP A 131 -3.98 2.81 4.27
CA ASP A 131 -2.79 3.63 4.04
C ASP A 131 -1.71 3.36 5.11
N VAL A 132 -0.45 3.44 4.69
CA VAL A 132 0.71 3.54 5.57
C VAL A 132 1.53 4.75 5.19
N ILE A 133 1.95 5.50 6.20
CA ILE A 133 2.79 6.69 6.07
C ILE A 133 4.08 6.46 6.85
N TYR A 134 5.21 6.57 6.16
CA TYR A 134 6.54 6.40 6.72
C TYR A 134 7.32 7.71 6.64
N ASP A 135 7.79 8.22 7.78
CA ASP A 135 8.75 9.31 7.86
C ASP A 135 10.17 8.75 7.84
N PHE A 136 10.86 8.95 6.72
CA PHE A 136 12.22 8.43 6.54
C PHE A 136 13.31 9.25 7.23
N THR A 137 13.02 10.49 7.65
CA THR A 137 13.96 11.30 8.41
C THR A 137 14.04 10.82 9.86
N THR A 138 12.90 10.47 10.44
CA THR A 138 12.80 10.03 11.84
C THR A 138 12.72 8.52 12.01
N GLU A 139 12.78 7.76 10.90
CA GLU A 139 12.58 6.32 10.85
C GLU A 139 11.30 5.84 11.56
N THR A 140 10.24 6.66 11.51
CA THR A 140 8.97 6.44 12.22
C THR A 140 7.89 6.07 11.24
N ILE A 141 7.11 5.02 11.53
CA ILE A 141 5.85 4.78 10.80
C ILE A 141 4.81 5.71 11.43
N SER A 142 4.57 6.84 10.77
CA SER A 142 3.71 7.91 11.28
C SER A 142 2.28 7.43 11.48
N SER A 143 1.77 6.61 10.56
CA SER A 143 0.44 6.02 10.69
C SER A 143 0.30 4.72 9.89
N ILE A 144 -0.50 3.81 10.42
CA ILE A 144 -1.12 2.70 9.71
C ILE A 144 -2.62 2.85 9.90
N SER A 145 -3.38 2.91 8.82
CA SER A 145 -4.81 3.19 8.84
C SER A 145 -5.56 2.20 7.96
N LEU A 146 -6.62 1.60 8.50
CA LEU A 146 -7.49 0.65 7.79
C LEU A 146 -8.95 1.05 8.00
N ARG A 147 -9.80 0.81 6.99
CA ARG A 147 -11.25 0.88 7.12
C ARG A 147 -11.92 -0.31 6.46
N THR A 148 -12.76 -0.98 7.22
CA THR A 148 -13.50 -2.17 6.82
C THR A 148 -14.81 -1.80 6.13
N VAL A 149 -15.20 -2.54 5.10
CA VAL A 149 -16.46 -2.32 4.38
C VAL A 149 -17.66 -2.66 5.27
N SER A 150 -17.57 -3.75 6.03
CA SER A 150 -18.72 -4.37 6.72
C SER A 150 -19.30 -3.51 7.84
N ASP A 151 -18.47 -2.76 8.56
CA ASP A 151 -18.88 -1.94 9.70
C ASP A 151 -18.34 -0.51 9.65
N SER A 152 -17.70 -0.12 8.55
CA SER A 152 -17.14 1.22 8.30
C SER A 152 -16.22 1.75 9.40
N LYS A 153 -15.69 0.87 10.26
CA LYS A 153 -14.84 1.25 11.38
C LYS A 153 -13.45 1.62 10.89
N HIS A 154 -12.92 2.69 11.47
CA HIS A 154 -11.53 3.07 11.28
C HIS A 154 -10.66 2.40 12.35
N TYR A 155 -9.62 1.73 11.90
CA TYR A 155 -8.58 1.14 12.73
C TYR A 155 -7.27 1.85 12.46
N SER A 156 -6.52 2.15 13.50
CA SER A 156 -5.23 2.81 13.32
C SER A 156 -4.20 2.46 14.37
N ALA A 157 -2.94 2.67 14.01
CA ALA A 157 -1.82 2.84 14.92
C ALA A 157 -1.01 4.06 14.47
N LEU A 158 -0.48 4.83 15.41
CA LEU A 158 0.11 6.15 15.14
C LEU A 158 1.47 6.29 15.82
N ASN A 159 2.37 7.03 15.18
CA ASN A 159 3.68 7.38 15.75
C ASN A 159 4.45 6.12 16.21
N LEU A 160 4.48 5.10 15.37
CA LEU A 160 5.14 3.84 15.64
C LEU A 160 6.65 4.02 15.49
N LYS A 161 7.39 3.84 16.59
CA LYS A 161 8.86 3.99 16.63
C LYS A 161 9.54 2.66 16.84
N ARG A 162 10.65 2.46 16.11
CA ARG A 162 11.49 1.27 16.22
C ARG A 162 12.23 1.24 17.56
N ILE A 163 12.23 0.09 18.22
CA ILE A 163 13.15 -0.18 19.34
C ILE A 163 14.47 -0.69 18.75
N LYS A 164 15.57 -0.05 19.15
CA LYS A 164 16.93 -0.41 18.74
C LYS A 164 17.50 -1.47 19.66
#